data_AF-A0A7X7YJS2-F1
#
_entry.id   AF-A0A7X7YJS2-F1
#
_cell.length_a   1.000
_cell.length_b   1.000
_cell.length_c   1.000
_cell.angle_alpha   90.00
_cell.angle_beta   90.00
_cell.angle_gamma   90.00
#
_symmetry.space_group_name_H-M   'P 1'
#
loop_
_entity.id
_entity.type
_entity.pdbx_description
1 polymer ?
#
loop_
_entity_poly.entity_id
_entity_poly.type
_entity_poly.pdbx_seq_one_letter_code
_entity_poly.pdbx_strand_id
1 'polypeptide(L)'
;MTTAVPAGKLRTAYQRALRGLVMGLCGVSALGIVTMMGITVYDVVCRALFNAPLRGANDLVSVCAAITLAASLPYTTILKGHVAIEFLFLKLSKRGRRIGNVLVHSVIATLFILFAWQCVRYGNAMLEKNQLMVTLRWPLFWVPYVMALCCAATVLTVFEHLFFPGQELIKP
;
A
#
# COMPACT_ATOMS: atom_id res chain seq x y z
N MET A 1 -42.62 -0.73 -11.22
CA MET A 1 -41.55 -1.47 -11.93
C MET A 1 -40.92 -0.46 -12.88
N THR A 2 -39.72 0.11 -12.73
CA THR A 2 -38.45 -0.32 -12.15
C THR A 2 -37.65 0.94 -11.75
N THR A 3 -37.09 0.95 -10.54
CA THR A 3 -36.33 2.06 -9.96
C THR A 3 -34.89 2.10 -10.52
N ALA A 4 -34.68 2.90 -11.57
CA ALA A 4 -33.36 3.23 -12.09
C ALA A 4 -32.67 4.26 -11.17
N VAL A 5 -31.97 3.78 -10.15
CA VAL A 5 -31.15 4.61 -9.25
C VAL A 5 -29.94 5.18 -10.04
N PRO A 6 -29.54 6.46 -9.81
CA PRO A 6 -28.46 7.15 -10.51
C PRO A 6 -27.06 6.62 -10.14
N ALA A 7 -26.75 5.40 -10.55
CA ALA A 7 -25.51 4.68 -10.23
C ALA A 7 -24.23 5.28 -10.86
N GLY A 8 -24.36 6.20 -11.82
CA GLY A 8 -23.21 6.81 -12.52
C GLY A 8 -22.46 7.87 -11.71
N LYS A 9 -23.17 8.83 -11.08
CA LYS A 9 -22.56 9.97 -10.38
C LYS A 9 -21.88 9.58 -9.07
N LEU A 10 -22.55 8.74 -8.27
CA LEU A 10 -22.02 8.25 -6.99
C LEU A 10 -20.73 7.43 -7.20
N ARG A 11 -20.68 6.65 -8.29
CA ARG A 11 -19.52 5.86 -8.69
C ARG A 11 -18.33 6.72 -9.11
N THR A 12 -18.53 7.74 -9.94
CA THR A 12 -17.45 8.66 -10.32
C THR A 12 -16.91 9.47 -9.15
N ALA A 13 -17.77 9.82 -8.18
CA ALA A 13 -17.34 10.50 -6.96
C ALA A 13 -16.49 9.59 -6.08
N TYR A 14 -16.92 8.35 -5.86
CA TYR A 14 -16.17 7.34 -5.12
C TYR A 14 -14.81 7.04 -5.75
N GLN A 15 -14.77 6.84 -7.08
CA GLN A 15 -13.53 6.60 -7.81
C GLN A 15 -12.56 7.78 -7.75
N ARG A 16 -13.06 9.02 -7.82
CA ARG A 16 -12.23 10.22 -7.63
C ARG A 16 -11.68 10.31 -6.22
N ALA A 17 -12.51 10.03 -5.21
CA ALA A 17 -12.07 10.01 -3.82
C ALA A 17 -10.99 8.95 -3.58
N LEU A 18 -11.18 7.73 -4.09
CA LEU A 18 -10.22 6.64 -3.99
C LEU A 18 -8.91 6.99 -4.71
N ARG A 19 -8.98 7.53 -5.93
CA ARG A 19 -7.80 8.01 -6.66
C ARG A 19 -7.06 9.11 -5.91
N GLY A 20 -7.80 10.08 -5.36
CA GLY A 20 -7.22 11.15 -4.55
C GLY A 20 -6.48 10.60 -3.33
N LEU A 21 -7.08 9.63 -2.64
CA LEU A 21 -6.47 8.95 -1.50
C LEU A 21 -5.21 8.18 -1.91
N VAL A 22 -5.25 7.43 -3.01
CA VAL A 22 -4.08 6.69 -3.51
C VAL A 22 -2.97 7.62 -3.99
N MET A 23 -3.30 8.71 -4.67
CA MET A 23 -2.31 9.72 -5.07
C MET A 23 -1.72 10.44 -3.86
N GLY A 24 -2.52 10.72 -2.83
CA GLY A 24 -2.04 11.24 -1.55
C GLY A 24 -1.03 10.30 -0.90
N LEU A 25 -1.37 9.00 -0.80
CA LEU A 25 -0.45 7.97 -0.30
C LEU A 25 0.81 7.85 -1.15
N CYS A 26 0.71 7.96 -2.47
CA CYS A 26 1.85 7.96 -3.37
C CYS A 26 2.75 9.19 -3.16
N GLY A 27 2.16 10.36 -2.88
CA GLY A 27 2.92 11.55 -2.48
C GLY A 27 3.66 11.34 -1.16
N VAL A 28 3.01 10.70 -0.18
CA VAL A 28 3.63 10.34 1.11
C VAL A 28 4.77 9.36 0.92
N SER A 29 4.62 8.36 0.05
CA SER A 29 5.70 7.39 -0.23
C SER A 29 6.88 8.05 -0.97
N ALA A 30 6.62 8.90 -1.94
CA ALA A 30 7.65 9.65 -2.65
C ALA A 30 8.45 10.56 -1.70
N LEU A 31 7.75 11.31 -0.82
CA LEU A 31 8.39 12.12 0.21
C LEU A 31 9.19 11.25 1.19
N GLY A 32 8.66 10.09 1.56
CA GLY A 32 9.32 9.11 2.44
C GLY A 32 10.64 8.60 1.87
N ILE A 33 10.69 8.26 0.58
CA ILE A 33 11.94 7.84 -0.10
C ILE A 33 12.96 8.96 -0.11
N VAL A 34 12.55 10.17 -0.52
CA VAL A 34 13.46 11.32 -0.59
C VAL A 34 14.04 11.63 0.80
N THR A 35 13.20 11.59 1.83
CA THR A 35 13.62 11.81 3.22
C THR A 35 14.59 10.72 3.68
N MET A 36 14.27 9.45 3.42
CA MET A 36 15.14 8.32 3.73
C MET A 36 16.51 8.45 3.04
N MET A 37 16.53 8.76 1.75
CA MET A 37 17.77 8.99 1.01
C MET A 37 18.58 10.14 1.62
N GLY A 38 17.94 11.25 1.98
CA GLY A 38 18.59 12.37 2.64
C GLY A 38 19.24 11.97 3.98
N ILE A 39 18.52 11.22 4.82
CA ILE A 39 19.04 10.71 6.10
C ILE A 39 20.22 9.77 5.87
N THR A 40 20.13 8.86 4.90
CA THR A 40 21.22 7.92 4.59
C THR A 40 22.46 8.64 4.07
N VAL A 41 22.30 9.61 3.16
CA VAL A 41 23.43 10.40 2.65
C VAL A 41 24.05 11.21 3.78
N TYR A 42 23.24 11.85 4.63
CA TYR A 42 23.74 12.59 5.78
C TYR A 42 24.50 11.71 6.77
N ASP A 43 23.99 10.51 7.08
CA ASP A 43 24.69 9.56 7.95
C ASP A 43 26.04 9.11 7.37
N VAL A 44 26.09 8.82 6.06
CA VAL A 44 27.34 8.45 5.36
C VAL A 44 28.35 9.60 5.39
N VAL A 45 27.90 10.84 5.16
CA VAL A 45 28.76 12.04 5.20
C VAL A 45 29.28 12.31 6.61
N CYS A 46 28.43 12.25 7.64
CA CYS A 46 28.83 12.40 9.03
C CYS A 46 29.83 11.32 9.46
N ARG A 47 29.62 10.07 9.04
CA ARG A 47 30.56 8.98 9.30
C ARG A 47 31.90 9.20 8.58
N ALA A 48 31.88 9.68 7.34
CA ALA A 48 33.09 9.90 6.54
C ALA A 48 33.93 11.10 7.02
N LEU A 49 33.28 12.20 7.43
CA LEU A 49 33.97 13.45 7.80
C LEU A 49 34.25 13.57 9.31
N PHE A 50 33.35 13.10 10.17
CA PHE A 50 33.42 13.32 11.62
C PHE A 50 33.64 12.03 12.42
N ASN A 51 33.72 10.86 11.75
CA ASN A 51 33.84 9.53 12.37
C ASN A 51 32.79 9.26 13.48
N ALA A 52 31.68 10.01 13.44
CA ALA A 52 30.61 10.00 14.42
C ALA A 52 29.31 9.62 13.70
N PRO A 53 28.87 8.34 13.79
CA PRO A 53 27.63 7.89 13.15
C PRO A 53 26.41 8.54 13.82
N LEU A 54 25.35 8.82 13.06
CA LEU A 54 24.09 9.26 13.66
C LEU A 54 23.46 8.11 14.44
N ARG A 55 23.44 8.22 15.77
CA ARG A 55 22.69 7.31 16.64
C ARG A 55 21.20 7.40 16.29
N GLY A 56 20.65 6.31 15.76
CA GLY A 56 19.23 6.21 15.38
C GLY A 56 18.92 6.44 13.90
N ALA A 57 19.91 6.67 13.02
CA ALA A 57 19.68 6.80 11.58
C ALA A 57 18.99 5.56 10.98
N ASN A 58 19.43 4.35 11.38
CA ASN A 58 18.83 3.09 10.92
C ASN A 58 17.39 2.91 11.37
N ASP A 59 17.04 3.34 12.59
CA ASP A 59 15.66 3.27 13.08
C ASP A 59 14.75 4.22 12.27
N LEU A 60 15.21 5.45 12.00
CA LEU A 60 14.46 6.43 11.21
C LEU A 60 14.28 5.98 9.75
N VAL A 61 15.35 5.46 9.14
CA VAL A 61 15.31 4.85 7.80
C VAL A 61 14.33 3.69 7.75
N SER A 62 14.32 2.82 8.76
CA SER A 62 13.41 1.66 8.81
C SER A 62 11.94 2.08 8.90
N VAL A 63 11.63 3.13 9.67
CA VAL A 63 10.26 3.69 9.75
C VAL A 63 9.85 4.33 8.43
N CYS A 64 10.71 5.18 7.85
CA CYS A 64 10.46 5.79 6.54
C CYS A 64 10.25 4.73 5.45
N ALA A 65 11.07 3.68 5.44
CA ALA A 65 10.95 2.57 4.51
C ALA A 65 9.61 1.82 4.70
N ALA A 66 9.21 1.51 5.93
CA ALA A 66 7.94 0.85 6.21
C ALA A 66 6.73 1.66 5.73
N ILE A 67 6.70 2.97 6.04
CA ILE A 67 5.63 3.88 5.60
C ILE A 67 5.60 3.98 4.08
N THR A 68 6.77 4.15 3.46
CA THR A 68 6.92 4.23 2.01
C THR A 68 6.38 2.99 1.31
N LEU A 69 6.84 1.81 1.77
CA LEU A 69 6.43 0.54 1.20
C LEU A 69 4.92 0.37 1.32
N ALA A 70 4.37 0.58 2.52
CA ALA A 70 2.94 0.47 2.77
C ALA A 70 2.12 1.42 1.89
N ALA A 71 2.51 2.69 1.79
CA ALA A 71 1.81 3.70 1.02
C ALA A 71 1.92 3.51 -0.50
N SER A 72 2.94 2.77 -0.98
CA SER A 72 3.10 2.41 -2.40
C SER A 72 2.22 1.24 -2.87
N LEU A 73 1.74 0.38 -1.95
CA LEU A 73 0.96 -0.82 -2.26
C LEU A 73 -0.34 -0.55 -3.05
N PRO A 74 -1.21 0.41 -2.66
CA PRO A 74 -2.46 0.62 -3.40
C PRO A 74 -2.21 1.19 -4.81
N TYR A 75 -1.19 2.04 -4.97
CA TYR A 75 -0.82 2.60 -6.26
C TYR A 75 -0.31 1.52 -7.23
N THR A 76 0.59 0.66 -6.74
CA THR A 76 1.15 -0.42 -7.55
C THR A 76 0.12 -1.49 -7.89
N THR A 77 -0.82 -1.78 -6.99
CA THR A 77 -1.93 -2.72 -7.24
C THR A 77 -2.82 -2.25 -8.37
N ILE A 78 -3.15 -0.95 -8.43
CA ILE A 78 -3.97 -0.39 -9.51
C ILE A 78 -3.21 -0.43 -10.84
N LEU A 79 -1.94 -0.04 -10.85
CA LEU A 79 -1.16 0.10 -12.10
C LEU A 79 -0.71 -1.25 -12.68
N LYS A 80 -0.21 -2.17 -11.84
CA LYS A 80 0.36 -3.46 -12.27
C LYS A 80 -0.65 -4.61 -12.27
N GLY A 81 -1.71 -4.53 -11.46
CA GLY A 81 -2.75 -5.55 -11.41
C GLY A 81 -3.45 -5.73 -12.75
N HIS A 82 -3.71 -4.63 -13.47
CA HIS A 82 -4.34 -4.67 -14.79
C HIS A 82 -3.45 -5.38 -15.83
N VAL A 83 -2.15 -5.05 -15.85
CA VAL A 83 -1.19 -5.56 -16.84
C VAL A 83 -0.88 -7.05 -16.65
N ALA A 84 -0.66 -7.50 -15.40
CA ALA A 84 -0.31 -8.90 -15.11
C ALA A 84 -1.42 -9.87 -15.53
N ILE A 85 -2.66 -9.43 -15.36
CA ILE A 85 -3.85 -10.22 -15.63
C ILE A 85 -4.14 -10.25 -17.14
N GLU A 86 -3.93 -9.14 -17.83
CA GLU A 86 -4.11 -9.06 -19.29
C GLU A 86 -3.14 -9.98 -20.05
N PHE A 87 -1.89 -10.09 -19.57
CA PHE A 87 -0.88 -10.98 -20.16
C PHE A 87 -1.26 -12.47 -20.01
N LEU A 88 -1.80 -12.86 -18.86
CA LEU A 88 -2.28 -14.22 -18.62
C LEU A 88 -3.47 -14.57 -19.51
N PHE A 89 -4.28 -13.57 -19.87
CA PHE A 89 -5.49 -13.75 -20.68
C PHE A 89 -5.30 -13.76 -22.18
N LEU A 90 -4.17 -13.30 -22.69
CA LEU A 90 -3.80 -13.42 -24.10
C LEU A 90 -3.77 -14.90 -24.57
N LYS A 91 -3.66 -15.86 -23.64
CA LYS A 91 -3.57 -17.30 -23.93
C LYS A 91 -4.85 -18.10 -23.61
N LEU A 92 -5.93 -17.50 -23.09
CA LEU A 92 -7.13 -18.21 -22.61
C LEU A 92 -8.44 -17.81 -23.30
N SER A 93 -9.35 -18.79 -23.47
CA SER A 93 -10.73 -18.61 -23.95
C SER A 93 -11.58 -17.72 -23.03
N LYS A 94 -12.62 -17.06 -23.57
CA LYS A 94 -13.50 -16.08 -22.88
C LYS A 94 -14.02 -16.54 -21.50
N ARG A 95 -14.32 -17.83 -21.33
CA ARG A 95 -14.80 -18.39 -20.05
C ARG A 95 -13.68 -18.59 -19.03
N GLY A 96 -12.53 -19.09 -19.46
CA GLY A 96 -11.33 -19.25 -18.61
C GLY A 96 -10.78 -17.90 -18.14
N ARG A 97 -10.86 -16.87 -19.00
CA ARG A 97 -10.51 -15.49 -18.65
C ARG A 97 -11.32 -14.96 -17.46
N ARG A 98 -12.63 -15.20 -17.44
CA ARG A 98 -13.49 -14.71 -16.36
C ARG A 98 -13.19 -15.40 -15.02
N ILE A 99 -13.01 -16.73 -15.04
CA ILE A 99 -12.72 -17.52 -13.83
C ILE A 99 -11.33 -17.16 -13.29
N GLY A 100 -10.32 -17.09 -14.15
CA GLY A 100 -8.96 -16.71 -13.75
C GLY A 100 -8.91 -15.31 -13.13
N ASN A 101 -9.70 -14.36 -13.65
CA ASN A 101 -9.74 -13.00 -13.11
C ASN A 101 -10.25 -12.96 -11.67
N VAL A 102 -11.35 -13.68 -11.43
CA VAL A 102 -11.97 -13.78 -10.10
C VAL A 102 -11.03 -14.50 -9.14
N LEU A 103 -10.40 -15.59 -9.59
CA LEU A 103 -9.46 -16.36 -8.76
C LEU A 103 -8.27 -15.51 -8.32
N VAL A 104 -7.59 -14.84 -9.27
CA VAL A 104 -6.40 -14.01 -8.98
C VAL A 104 -6.75 -12.88 -8.03
N HIS A 105 -7.83 -12.14 -8.29
CA HIS A 105 -8.26 -11.04 -7.41
C HIS A 105 -8.69 -11.55 -6.03
N SER A 106 -9.36 -12.70 -5.96
CA SER A 106 -9.73 -13.29 -4.68
C SER A 106 -8.50 -13.70 -3.87
N VAL A 107 -7.47 -14.26 -4.51
CA VAL A 107 -6.21 -14.63 -3.84
C VAL A 107 -5.49 -13.37 -3.34
N ILE A 108 -5.39 -12.34 -4.18
CA ILE A 108 -4.78 -11.04 -3.80
C ILE A 108 -5.54 -10.42 -2.62
N ALA A 109 -6.87 -10.37 -2.68
CA ALA A 109 -7.70 -9.84 -1.61
C ALA A 109 -7.46 -10.58 -0.28
N THR A 110 -7.51 -11.92 -0.31
CA THR A 110 -7.27 -12.75 0.89
C THR A 110 -5.88 -12.51 1.46
N LEU A 111 -4.85 -12.46 0.60
CA LEU A 111 -3.47 -12.23 1.04
C LEU A 111 -3.32 -10.88 1.74
N PHE A 112 -3.89 -9.81 1.16
CA PHE A 112 -3.85 -8.47 1.76
C PHE A 112 -4.68 -8.36 3.04
N ILE A 113 -5.82 -9.06 3.13
CA ILE A 113 -6.62 -9.12 4.37
C ILE A 113 -5.83 -9.81 5.48
N LEU A 114 -5.20 -10.96 5.19
CA LEU A 114 -4.35 -11.66 6.15
C LEU A 114 -3.17 -10.80 6.58
N PHE A 115 -2.56 -10.07 5.64
CA PHE A 115 -1.45 -9.17 5.93
C PHE A 115 -1.88 -7.99 6.82
N ALA A 116 -3.04 -7.38 6.54
CA ALA A 116 -3.62 -6.32 7.37
C ALA A 116 -3.90 -6.82 8.79
N TRP A 117 -4.49 -8.02 8.92
CA TRP A 117 -4.75 -8.63 10.21
C TRP A 117 -3.47 -8.91 10.98
N GLN A 118 -2.44 -9.44 10.30
CA GLN A 118 -1.15 -9.68 10.93
C GLN A 118 -0.47 -8.37 11.37
N CYS A 119 -0.61 -7.28 10.61
CA CYS A 119 -0.12 -5.96 11.02
C CYS A 119 -0.81 -5.46 12.29
N VAL A 120 -2.13 -5.65 12.42
CA VAL A 120 -2.88 -5.26 13.63
C VAL A 120 -2.46 -6.12 14.83
N ARG A 121 -2.33 -7.43 14.66
CA ARG A 121 -1.85 -8.33 15.72
C ARG A 121 -0.43 -7.97 16.15
N TYR A 122 0.44 -7.65 15.20
CA TYR A 122 1.81 -7.24 15.47
C TYR A 122 1.87 -5.89 16.20
N GLY A 123 1.01 -4.93 15.81
CA GLY A 123 0.84 -3.65 16.50
C GLY A 123 0.40 -3.82 17.95
N ASN A 124 -0.61 -4.66 18.21
CA ASN A 124 -1.09 -4.95 19.56
C ASN A 124 -0.01 -5.67 20.40
N ALA A 125 0.70 -6.63 19.82
CA ALA A 125 1.80 -7.31 20.50
C ALA A 125 2.97 -6.36 20.82
N MET A 126 3.24 -5.36 19.98
CA MET A 126 4.21 -4.30 20.25
C MET A 126 3.76 -3.35 21.35
N LEU A 127 2.45 -3.06 21.42
CA LEU A 127 1.84 -2.24 22.46
C LEU A 127 1.98 -2.91 23.83
N GLU A 128 1.68 -4.21 23.92
CA GLU A 128 1.81 -5.00 25.15
C GLU A 128 3.28 -5.13 25.60
N LYS A 129 4.22 -5.21 24.66
CA LYS A 129 5.64 -5.36 24.96
C LYS A 129 6.39 -4.03 25.15
N ASN A 130 5.71 -2.88 25.05
CA ASN A 130 6.33 -1.55 25.02
C ASN A 130 7.60 -1.54 24.14
N GLN A 131 7.50 -2.11 22.92
CA GLN A 131 8.68 -2.23 22.07
C GLN A 131 9.15 -0.84 21.63
N LEU A 132 10.31 -0.47 22.15
CA LEU A 132 11.02 0.75 21.80
C LEU A 132 12.05 0.44 20.72
N MET A 133 12.33 1.42 19.85
CA MET A 133 13.46 1.35 18.90
C MET A 133 14.77 1.01 19.63
N VAL A 134 15.61 0.20 19.00
CA VAL A 134 16.83 -0.35 19.63
C VAL A 134 17.81 0.77 19.99
N THR A 135 17.88 1.82 19.18
CA THR A 135 18.83 2.93 19.38
C THR A 135 18.15 4.18 19.96
N LEU A 136 16.99 4.56 19.44
CA LEU A 136 16.34 5.84 19.77
C LEU A 136 15.33 5.73 20.92
N ARG A 137 15.01 4.50 21.36
CA ARG A 137 14.00 4.21 22.39
C ARG A 137 12.63 4.89 22.14
N TRP A 138 12.29 5.14 20.88
CA TRP A 138 11.01 5.73 20.52
C TRP A 138 9.93 4.66 20.33
N PRO A 139 8.68 4.94 20.70
CA PRO A 139 7.63 3.94 20.70
C PRO A 139 7.18 3.63 19.26
N LEU A 140 7.37 2.37 18.82
CA LEU A 140 7.13 1.90 17.45
C LEU A 140 5.65 1.59 17.15
N PHE A 141 4.75 1.76 18.12
CA PHE A 141 3.36 1.29 18.03
C PHE A 141 2.59 1.88 16.84
N TRP A 142 2.89 3.10 16.40
CA TRP A 142 2.12 3.76 15.34
C TRP A 142 2.38 3.17 13.94
N VAL A 143 3.55 2.57 13.70
CA VAL A 143 3.98 2.16 12.35
C VAL A 143 3.13 1.01 11.82
N PRO A 144 2.86 -0.06 12.61
CA PRO A 144 1.98 -1.14 12.18
C PRO A 144 0.55 -0.69 11.91
N TYR A 145 0.02 0.30 12.63
CA TYR A 145 -1.32 0.84 12.37
C TYR A 145 -1.38 1.62 11.04
N VAL A 146 -0.36 2.40 10.70
CA VAL A 146 -0.27 3.08 9.40
C VAL A 146 -0.17 2.05 8.27
N MET A 147 0.58 0.97 8.46
CA MET A 147 0.63 -0.12 7.47
C MET A 147 -0.71 -0.85 7.32
N ALA A 148 -1.40 -1.11 8.43
CA ALA A 148 -2.74 -1.71 8.41
C ALA A 148 -3.74 -0.83 7.67
N LEU A 149 -3.68 0.50 7.85
CA LEU A 149 -4.52 1.46 7.11
C LEU A 149 -4.23 1.42 5.60
N CYS A 150 -2.96 1.38 5.20
CA CYS A 150 -2.57 1.28 3.79
C CYS A 150 -3.00 -0.06 3.16
N CYS A 151 -2.92 -1.16 3.93
CA CYS A 151 -3.43 -2.45 3.49
C CYS A 151 -4.95 -2.44 3.36
N ALA A 152 -5.67 -1.82 4.28
CA ALA A 152 -7.12 -1.66 4.18
C ALA A 152 -7.51 -0.86 2.92
N ALA A 153 -6.77 0.21 2.60
CA ALA A 153 -6.94 0.96 1.36
C ALA A 153 -6.70 0.06 0.13
N THR A 154 -5.71 -0.82 0.17
CA THR A 154 -5.41 -1.78 -0.91
C THR A 154 -6.53 -2.80 -1.06
N VAL A 155 -7.07 -3.35 0.03
CA VAL A 155 -8.23 -4.26 -0.01
C VAL A 155 -9.43 -3.57 -0.65
N LEU A 156 -9.67 -2.30 -0.33
CA LEU A 156 -10.74 -1.50 -0.93
C LEU A 156 -10.56 -1.38 -2.46
N THR A 157 -9.34 -1.13 -2.93
CA THR A 157 -9.04 -1.07 -4.38
C THR A 157 -9.26 -2.41 -5.09
N VAL A 158 -8.92 -3.52 -4.44
CA VAL A 158 -9.11 -4.88 -4.99
C VAL A 158 -10.59 -5.24 -5.03
N PHE A 159 -11.35 -4.88 -4.00
CA PHE A 159 -12.81 -5.08 -3.96
C PHE A 159 -13.50 -4.37 -5.13
N GLU A 160 -13.19 -3.10 -5.38
CA GLU A 160 -13.72 -2.38 -6.56
C GLU A 160 -13.43 -3.10 -7.88
N HIS A 161 -12.21 -3.63 -8.03
CA HIS A 161 -11.81 -4.35 -9.24
C HIS A 161 -12.56 -5.67 -9.41
N LEU A 162 -12.84 -6.37 -8.30
CA LEU A 162 -13.60 -7.62 -8.28
C LEU A 162 -15.08 -7.41 -8.63
N PHE A 163 -15.69 -6.33 -8.11
CA PHE A 163 -17.10 -6.01 -8.37
C PHE A 163 -17.34 -5.41 -9.77
N PHE A 164 -16.36 -4.72 -10.37
CA PHE A 164 -16.51 -4.07 -11.68
C PHE A 164 -15.31 -4.30 -12.63
N PRO A 165 -15.16 -5.52 -13.19
CA PRO A 165 -13.97 -5.94 -13.94
C PRO A 165 -13.90 -5.42 -15.39
N GLY A 166 -14.15 -4.12 -15.64
CA GLY A 166 -14.46 -3.68 -17.01
C GLY A 166 -14.06 -2.30 -17.51
N GLN A 167 -13.57 -1.33 -16.71
CA GLN A 167 -13.16 -0.03 -17.29
C GLN A 167 -11.92 0.58 -16.64
N GLU A 168 -10.96 0.90 -17.52
CA GLU A 168 -9.64 1.47 -17.28
C GLU A 168 -9.75 2.77 -16.48
N LEU A 169 -9.32 2.72 -15.22
CA LEU A 169 -9.42 3.88 -14.34
C LEU A 169 -8.26 4.86 -14.57
N ILE A 170 -7.12 4.44 -15.10
CA ILE A 170 -5.99 5.34 -15.38
C ILE A 170 -5.42 4.95 -16.74
N LYS A 171 -5.58 5.84 -17.73
CA LYS A 171 -4.79 5.77 -18.96
C LYS A 171 -3.40 6.34 -18.66
N PRO A 172 -2.31 5.64 -19.01
CA PRO A 172 -0.97 6.19 -18.91
C PRO A 172 -0.78 7.40 -19.83
#